data_AF-A0AA38G5T7-F1
#
_entry.id   AF-A0AA38G5T7-F1
#
_cell.length_a   1.000
_cell.length_b   1.000
_cell.length_c   1.000
_cell.angle_alpha   90.00
_cell.angle_beta   90.00
_cell.angle_gamma   90.00
#
_symmetry.space_group_name_H-M   'P 1'
#
loop_
_entity.id
_entity.type
_entity.pdbx_description
1 polymer ?
#
loop_
_entity_poly.entity_id
_entity_poly.type
_entity_poly.pdbx_seq_one_letter_code
_entity_poly.pdbx_strand_id
1 'polypeptide(L)'
;MVKRNPAIRTWWPSYENWWKSNQQMWHKSLYDALWADRITPKRSLGMSPFQVLYGIDAELPISAELPALRLARAIEDETFQSSLEKRIMYLAELEEKRVK
;
A
#
# COMPACT_ATOMS: atom_id res chain seq x y z
N MET A 1 -31.72 15.76 11.03
CA MET A 1 -30.52 16.14 11.83
C MET A 1 -29.53 14.97 11.81
N VAL A 2 -28.38 15.12 11.16
CA VAL A 2 -27.37 14.07 10.96
C VAL A 2 -26.56 13.93 12.25
N LYS A 3 -26.75 12.82 13.01
CA LYS A 3 -25.90 12.51 14.16
C LYS A 3 -24.52 12.07 13.65
N ARG A 4 -23.57 13.00 13.61
CA ARG A 4 -22.14 12.68 13.41
C ARG A 4 -21.68 11.78 14.55
N ASN A 5 -20.90 10.75 14.24
CA ASN A 5 -20.36 9.82 15.24
C ASN A 5 -19.50 10.62 16.26
N PRO A 6 -19.82 10.58 17.57
CA PRO A 6 -19.17 11.41 18.59
C PRO A 6 -17.65 11.17 18.70
N ALA A 7 -17.16 9.98 18.35
CA ALA A 7 -15.74 9.65 18.37
C ALA A 7 -14.91 10.42 17.32
N ILE A 8 -15.53 10.83 16.21
CA ILE A 8 -14.83 11.59 15.15
C ILE A 8 -14.57 13.03 15.60
N ARG A 9 -15.45 13.58 16.47
CA ARG A 9 -15.38 14.98 16.92
C ARG A 9 -14.24 15.24 17.90
N THR A 10 -13.83 14.23 18.68
CA THR A 10 -12.78 14.39 19.70
C THR A 10 -11.38 14.35 19.11
N TRP A 11 -11.16 13.60 18.02
CA TRP A 11 -9.87 13.51 17.34
C TRP A 11 -9.70 14.51 16.18
N TRP A 12 -10.79 15.10 15.68
CA TRP A 12 -10.76 16.03 14.54
C TRP A 12 -9.77 17.21 14.70
N PRO A 13 -9.69 17.91 15.85
CA PRO A 13 -8.74 19.00 16.02
C PRO A 13 -7.27 18.55 15.99
N SER A 14 -6.99 17.32 16.46
CA SER A 14 -5.65 16.73 16.42
C SER A 14 -5.27 16.32 14.99
N TYR A 15 -6.23 15.77 14.23
CA TYR A 15 -6.04 15.41 12.83
C TYR A 15 -5.83 16.64 11.93
N GLU A 16 -6.50 17.75 12.23
CA GLU A 16 -6.34 19.00 11.50
C GLU A 16 -4.94 19.60 11.67
N ASN A 17 -4.35 19.46 12.86
CA ASN A 17 -2.96 19.83 13.11
C ASN A 17 -1.97 18.85 12.45
N TRP A 18 -2.24 17.54 12.51
CA TRP A 18 -1.44 16.52 11.80
C TRP A 18 -1.43 16.76 10.29
N TRP A 19 -2.59 17.04 9.70
CA TRP A 19 -2.74 17.33 8.28
C TRP A 19 -1.96 18.57 7.86
N LYS A 20 -2.02 19.65 8.64
CA LYS A 20 -1.25 20.87 8.37
C LYS A 20 0.25 20.62 8.35
N SER A 21 0.75 19.77 9.25
CA SER A 21 2.17 19.40 9.28
C SER A 21 2.57 18.43 8.15
N ASN A 22 1.67 17.57 7.70
CA ASN A 22 1.93 16.55 6.66
C ASN A 22 1.47 16.96 5.25
N GLN A 23 1.06 18.21 5.04
CA GLN A 23 0.47 18.68 3.80
C GLN A 23 1.42 18.56 2.59
N GLN A 24 2.74 18.66 2.80
CA GLN A 24 3.74 18.43 1.75
C GLN A 24 3.88 16.94 1.36
N MET A 25 3.47 16.02 2.23
CA MET A 25 3.56 14.57 2.02
C MET A 25 2.20 13.94 1.69
N TRP A 26 1.23 14.73 1.23
CA TRP A 26 -0.13 14.27 0.89
C TRP A 26 -0.15 13.08 -0.07
N HIS A 27 0.80 13.02 -1.00
CA HIS A 27 0.89 11.95 -2.00
C HIS A 27 1.18 10.59 -1.36
N LYS A 28 1.86 10.56 -0.20
CA LYS A 28 2.15 9.33 0.53
C LYS A 28 0.92 8.84 1.31
N SER A 29 0.17 9.76 1.92
CA SER A 29 -1.04 9.42 2.67
C SER A 29 -2.28 9.19 1.78
N LEU A 30 -2.24 9.64 0.52
CA LEU A 30 -3.34 9.42 -0.44
C LEU A 30 -3.61 7.94 -0.66
N TYR A 31 -2.57 7.12 -0.77
CA TYR A 31 -2.72 5.68 -0.98
C TYR A 31 -3.47 5.04 0.19
N ASP A 32 -3.06 5.35 1.43
CA ASP A 32 -3.68 4.83 2.65
C ASP A 32 -5.13 5.32 2.78
N ALA A 33 -5.41 6.58 2.44
CA ALA A 33 -6.75 7.14 2.49
C ALA A 33 -7.70 6.48 1.47
N LEU A 34 -7.23 6.26 0.23
CA LEU A 34 -7.99 5.56 -0.80
C LEU A 34 -8.22 4.10 -0.41
N TRP A 35 -7.22 3.46 0.20
CA TRP A 35 -7.37 2.11 0.72
C TRP A 35 -8.43 2.04 1.80
N ALA A 36 -8.37 2.95 2.78
CA ALA A 36 -9.38 3.06 3.84
C ALA A 36 -10.80 3.26 3.26
N ASP A 37 -10.99 4.11 2.25
CA ASP A 37 -12.31 4.29 1.62
C ASP A 37 -12.81 3.02 0.93
N ARG A 38 -11.92 2.25 0.31
CA ARG A 38 -12.28 1.00 -0.40
C ARG A 38 -12.70 -0.11 0.54
N ILE A 39 -12.05 -0.23 1.70
CA ILE A 39 -12.31 -1.31 2.65
C ILE A 39 -13.38 -0.95 3.69
N THR A 40 -13.63 0.34 3.92
CA THR A 40 -14.62 0.78 4.91
C THR A 40 -16.04 0.60 4.38
N PRO A 41 -16.94 -0.10 5.11
CA PRO A 41 -18.32 -0.24 4.70
C PRO A 41 -19.02 1.11 4.66
N LYS A 42 -19.60 1.46 3.50
CA LYS A 42 -20.36 2.70 3.36
C LYS A 42 -21.76 2.48 3.92
N ARG A 43 -22.23 3.40 4.76
CA ARG A 43 -23.55 3.30 5.41
C ARG A 43 -24.71 3.15 4.40
N SER A 44 -24.58 3.75 3.21
CA SER A 44 -25.59 3.64 2.15
C SER A 44 -25.63 2.26 1.48
N LEU A 45 -24.51 1.53 1.47
CA LEU A 45 -24.36 0.23 0.83
C LEU A 45 -24.46 -0.92 1.84
N GLY A 46 -24.14 -0.68 3.11
CA GLY A 46 -24.02 -1.73 4.13
C GLY A 46 -22.77 -2.60 4.00
N MET A 47 -22.00 -2.42 2.92
CA MET A 47 -20.80 -3.19 2.56
C MET A 47 -19.68 -2.27 2.06
N SER A 48 -18.47 -2.79 2.02
CA SER A 48 -17.31 -2.05 1.50
C SER A 48 -17.40 -1.90 -0.02
N PRO A 49 -16.98 -0.77 -0.61
CA PRO A 49 -16.89 -0.63 -2.06
C PRO A 49 -16.08 -1.75 -2.72
N PHE A 50 -15.04 -2.26 -2.06
CA PHE A 50 -14.25 -3.39 -2.54
C PHE A 50 -15.09 -4.67 -2.66
N GLN A 51 -15.91 -4.97 -1.65
CA GLN A 51 -16.79 -6.13 -1.64
C GLN A 51 -17.86 -6.07 -2.73
N VAL A 52 -18.37 -4.87 -3.05
CA VAL A 52 -19.30 -4.68 -4.18
C VAL A 52 -18.62 -5.00 -5.52
N LEU A 53 -17.36 -4.60 -5.68
CA LEU A 53 -16.65 -4.72 -6.94
C LEU A 53 -16.13 -6.15 -7.20
N TYR A 54 -15.63 -6.81 -6.16
CA TYR A 54 -14.96 -8.12 -6.28
C TYR A 54 -15.75 -9.28 -5.67
N GLY A 55 -16.83 -9.01 -4.92
CA GLY A 55 -17.64 -10.03 -4.27
C GLY A 55 -16.99 -10.69 -3.04
N ILE A 56 -15.85 -10.17 -2.58
CA ILE A 56 -15.08 -10.70 -1.44
C ILE A 56 -14.72 -9.57 -0.47
N ASP A 57 -14.58 -9.89 0.82
CA ASP A 57 -14.12 -8.91 1.80
C ASP A 57 -12.65 -8.54 1.55
N ALA A 58 -12.34 -7.27 1.77
CA ALA A 58 -10.99 -6.76 1.63
C ALA A 58 -10.17 -7.15 2.86
N GLU A 59 -9.63 -8.36 2.85
CA GLU A 59 -8.56 -8.72 3.77
C GLU A 59 -7.28 -8.05 3.27
N LEU A 60 -6.67 -7.20 4.10
CA LEU A 60 -5.31 -6.73 3.86
C LEU A 60 -4.44 -7.98 3.71
N PRO A 61 -3.88 -8.25 2.51
CA PRO A 61 -3.03 -9.41 2.37
C PRO A 61 -1.85 -9.16 3.29
N ILE A 62 -1.57 -10.07 4.23
CA ILE A 62 -0.26 -10.19 4.89
C ILE A 62 0.88 -10.17 3.85
N SER A 63 0.59 -10.52 2.59
CA SER A 63 1.46 -10.36 1.42
C SER A 63 1.94 -8.91 1.15
N ALA A 64 1.27 -7.88 1.66
CA ALA A 64 1.72 -6.49 1.53
C ALA A 64 2.77 -6.11 2.59
N GLU A 65 2.79 -6.81 3.73
CA GLU A 65 3.61 -6.43 4.88
C GLU A 65 4.98 -7.08 4.94
N LEU A 66 5.23 -8.16 4.19
CA LEU A 66 6.53 -8.82 4.28
C LEU A 66 7.24 -8.90 2.93
N PRO A 67 7.63 -7.74 2.34
CA PRO A 67 8.73 -7.69 1.39
C PRO A 67 9.93 -8.49 1.90
N ALA A 68 10.21 -8.42 3.21
CA ALA A 68 11.27 -9.18 3.86
C ALA A 68 11.06 -10.70 3.83
N LEU A 69 9.85 -11.23 4.04
CA LEU A 69 9.61 -12.67 3.91
C LEU A 69 9.65 -13.14 2.47
N ARG A 70 9.13 -12.32 1.53
CA ARG A 70 9.23 -12.64 0.10
C ARG A 70 10.69 -12.63 -0.35
N LEU A 71 11.49 -11.68 0.11
CA LEU A 71 12.94 -11.64 -0.14
C LEU A 71 13.65 -12.81 0.53
N ALA A 72 13.38 -13.13 1.80
CA ALA A 72 13.98 -14.26 2.49
C ALA A 72 13.69 -15.58 1.76
N ARG A 73 12.43 -15.81 1.39
CA ARG A 73 12.02 -16.99 0.63
C ARG A 73 12.62 -17.03 -0.78
N ALA A 74 12.78 -15.88 -1.42
CA ALA A 74 13.38 -15.79 -2.74
C ALA A 74 14.91 -16.00 -2.69
N ILE A 75 15.57 -15.59 -1.59
CA ILE A 75 17.00 -15.83 -1.37
C ILE A 75 17.27 -17.33 -1.19
N GLU A 76 16.35 -18.06 -0.55
CA GLU A 76 16.41 -19.52 -0.37
C GLU A 76 16.14 -20.31 -1.66
N ASP A 77 15.55 -19.69 -2.69
CA ASP A 77 15.23 -20.33 -3.97
C ASP A 77 16.40 -20.21 -4.96
N GLU A 78 17.12 -21.32 -5.17
CA GLU A 78 18.27 -21.40 -6.08
C GLU A 78 17.94 -20.95 -7.52
N THR A 79 16.70 -21.16 -7.97
CA THR A 79 16.27 -20.77 -9.31
C THR A 79 16.14 -19.24 -9.44
N PHE A 80 15.68 -18.59 -8.37
CA PHE A 80 15.59 -17.14 -8.29
C PHE A 80 16.98 -16.50 -8.24
N GLN A 81 17.91 -17.07 -7.47
CA GLN A 81 19.32 -16.63 -7.41
C GLN A 81 19.97 -16.66 -8.80
N SER A 82 19.86 -17.79 -9.50
CA SER A 82 20.41 -17.91 -10.87
C SER A 82 19.78 -16.91 -11.86
N SER A 83 18.48 -16.63 -11.70
CA SER A 83 17.79 -15.61 -12.52
C SER A 83 18.26 -14.19 -12.20
N LEU A 84 18.52 -13.89 -10.93
CA LEU A 84 19.04 -12.59 -10.50
C LEU A 84 20.47 -12.36 -11.02
N GLU A 85 21.34 -13.35 -10.92
CA GLU A 85 22.72 -13.27 -11.43
C GLU A 85 22.75 -12.96 -12.93
N LYS A 86 21.92 -13.65 -13.72
CA LYS A 86 21.77 -13.38 -15.16
C LYS A 86 21.31 -11.94 -15.42
N ARG A 87 20.37 -11.45 -14.61
CA ARG A 87 19.87 -10.06 -14.71
C ARG A 87 20.96 -9.05 -14.38
N ILE A 88 21.75 -9.30 -13.34
CA ILE A 88 22.87 -8.43 -12.93
C ILE A 88 23.94 -8.38 -14.03
N MET A 89 24.34 -9.53 -14.57
CA MET A 89 25.29 -9.58 -15.69
C MET A 89 24.80 -8.80 -16.91
N TYR A 90 23.52 -8.97 -17.27
CA TYR A 90 22.92 -8.23 -18.38
C TYR A 90 22.91 -6.71 -18.15
N LEU A 91 22.66 -6.27 -16.91
CA LEU A 91 22.70 -4.85 -16.56
C LEU A 91 24.12 -4.28 -16.61
N ALA A 92 25.12 -5.02 -16.13
CA ALA A 92 26.52 -4.62 -16.21
C ALA A 92 26.98 -4.44 -17.67
N GLU A 93 26.56 -5.35 -18.57
CA GLU A 93 26.85 -5.23 -19.99
C GLU A 93 26.21 -3.98 -20.62
N LEU A 94 24.97 -3.66 -20.22
CA LEU A 94 24.28 -2.45 -20.66
C LEU A 94 24.94 -1.17 -20.14
N GLU A 95 25.48 -1.18 -18.92
CA GLU A 95 26.24 -0.05 -18.38
C GLU A 95 27.56 0.14 -19.14
N GLU A 96 28.30 -0.93 -19.43
CA GLU A 96 29.52 -0.83 -20.22
C GLU A 96 29.27 -0.22 -21.62
N LYS A 97 28.14 -0.58 -22.23
CA LYS A 97 27.67 -0.01 -23.51
C LYS A 97 27.23 1.45 -23.43
N ARG A 98 26.92 1.98 -22.23
CA ARG A 98 26.55 3.39 -22.02
C ARG A 98 27.77 4.26 -21.68
N VAL A 99 28.82 3.65 -21.14
CA VAL A 99 30.07 4.31 -20.75
C VAL A 99 31.04 4.45 -21.94
N LYS A 100 30.88 3.60 -22.96
CA LYS A 100 31.48 3.77 -24.30
C LYS A 100 30.68 4.77 -25.14
#